data_AF-A0A1V8TRL7-F1
#
_entry.id   AF-A0A1V8TRL7-F1
#
_cell.length_a   1.000
_cell.length_b   1.000
_cell.length_c   1.000
_cell.angle_alpha   90.00
_cell.angle_beta   90.00
_cell.angle_gamma   90.00
#
_symmetry.space_group_name_H-M   'P 1'
#
loop_
_entity.id
_entity.type
_entity.pdbx_description
1 polymer ?
#
loop_
_entity_poly.entity_id
_entity_poly.type
_entity_poly.pdbx_seq_one_letter_code
_entity_poly.pdbx_strand_id
1 'polypeptide(L)'
;MNPIDEVQASSVQALLLYAIVLHALHRTNEAEDCLRRAAKISRHIGMNDPAFASNTAGGNLCVEESYRRTWWELHTTEIYVAALHRRVAPSTALVRTMPQLPGLSGQGNSKSLQSFENRVFALGSQEQYPSAYYKIEASRIISRILSLDPTHATHISDVEAVDHAIASWKLYAPSGQACVNSHGEVDESLFQAHYLILCASIFLHFPRSALPPRVPSAGDIACARAQAVEISSPVAAHHTAKVIAASTAIANLAALPCALDSHSPFFVCGLVLGTVVQLAAATLHLHDPSQLQRHRDHIVLMLGVLSHLGERWTVARNAAACLKAISQVIFVDPAVAPMPQQAHAIPAEFENFSNIDWLDMFTPDEIQGTVWNG
;
A
#
# COMPACT_ATOMS: atom_id res chain seq x y z
N MET A 1 -16.21 19.42 19.62
CA MET A 1 -16.47 19.50 18.16
C MET A 1 -16.26 20.95 17.79
N ASN A 2 -15.41 21.24 16.80
CA ASN A 2 -15.24 22.62 16.35
C ASN A 2 -16.55 23.05 15.65
N PRO A 3 -17.08 24.27 15.85
CA PRO A 3 -18.43 24.66 15.42
C PRO A 3 -18.61 24.84 13.89
N ILE A 4 -17.56 24.60 13.08
CA ILE A 4 -17.50 24.97 11.65
C ILE A 4 -17.55 23.75 10.72
N ASP A 5 -17.59 22.52 11.26
CA ASP A 5 -17.75 21.35 10.39
C ASP A 5 -19.20 21.27 9.91
N GLU A 6 -19.53 21.96 8.82
CA GLU A 6 -20.79 21.77 8.11
C GLU A 6 -20.95 20.28 7.82
N VAL A 7 -22.03 19.69 8.32
CA VAL A 7 -22.24 18.24 8.27
C VAL A 7 -22.92 17.89 6.95
N GLN A 8 -22.16 18.00 5.85
CA GLN A 8 -22.63 17.82 4.48
C GLN A 8 -21.66 16.96 3.65
N ALA A 9 -22.12 16.48 2.49
CA ALA A 9 -21.32 15.64 1.60
C ALA A 9 -20.07 16.34 1.05
N SER A 10 -20.15 17.64 0.76
CA SER A 10 -19.01 18.47 0.31
C SER A 10 -17.89 18.52 1.35
N SER A 11 -18.22 18.55 2.65
CA SER A 11 -17.24 18.51 3.73
C SER A 11 -16.47 17.19 3.76
N VAL A 12 -17.15 16.07 3.49
CA VAL A 12 -16.49 14.75 3.36
C VAL A 12 -15.51 14.77 2.18
N GLN A 13 -15.92 15.31 1.03
CA GLN A 13 -15.08 15.42 -0.17
C GLN A 13 -13.85 16.29 0.08
N ALA A 14 -14.04 17.47 0.67
CA ALA A 14 -12.96 18.41 0.96
C ALA A 14 -11.97 17.81 1.96
N LEU A 15 -12.44 17.19 3.05
CA LEU A 15 -11.58 16.54 4.04
C LEU A 15 -10.81 15.36 3.45
N LEU A 16 -11.44 14.56 2.59
CA LEU A 16 -10.78 13.44 1.92
C LEU A 16 -9.66 13.92 0.99
N LEU A 17 -9.93 14.90 0.13
CA LEU A 17 -8.92 15.48 -0.76
C LEU A 17 -7.79 16.12 0.04
N TYR A 18 -8.12 16.84 1.11
CA TYR A 18 -7.13 17.47 1.97
C TYR A 18 -6.26 16.44 2.71
N ALA A 19 -6.85 15.33 3.17
CA ALA A 19 -6.10 14.22 3.77
C ALA A 19 -5.08 13.61 2.79
N ILE A 20 -5.45 13.44 1.51
CA ILE A 20 -4.55 12.96 0.46
C ILE A 20 -3.38 13.92 0.25
N VAL A 21 -3.65 15.23 0.21
CA VAL A 21 -2.61 16.26 0.08
C VAL A 21 -1.70 16.29 1.30
N LEU A 22 -2.25 16.24 2.51
CA LEU A 22 -1.47 16.18 3.75
C LEU A 22 -0.58 14.93 3.80
N HIS A 23 -1.09 13.79 3.35
CA HIS A 23 -0.28 12.57 3.20
C HIS A 23 0.87 12.78 2.21
N ALA A 24 0.61 13.37 1.04
CA ALA A 24 1.65 13.68 0.04
C ALA A 24 2.75 14.62 0.59
N LEU A 25 2.36 15.53 1.49
CA LEU A 25 3.26 16.45 2.19
C LEU A 25 3.93 15.83 3.43
N HIS A 26 3.72 14.54 3.70
CA HIS A 26 4.25 13.84 4.87
C HIS A 26 3.77 14.41 6.22
N ARG A 27 2.56 14.99 6.26
CA ARG A 27 1.87 15.48 7.47
C ARG A 27 0.91 14.42 8.01
N THR A 28 1.45 13.27 8.40
CA THR A 28 0.69 12.04 8.67
C THR A 28 -0.41 12.20 9.73
N ASN A 29 -0.09 12.81 10.87
CA ASN A 29 -1.06 13.02 11.96
C ASN A 29 -2.27 13.85 11.52
N GLU A 30 -2.01 14.92 10.77
CA GLU A 30 -3.07 15.81 10.28
C GLU A 30 -3.90 15.16 9.17
N ALA A 31 -3.25 14.37 8.30
CA ALA A 31 -3.93 13.60 7.27
C ALA A 31 -4.93 12.61 7.89
N GLU A 32 -4.50 11.89 8.94
CA GLU A 32 -5.37 10.97 9.67
C GLU A 32 -6.50 11.67 10.41
N ASP A 33 -6.24 12.83 11.01
CA ASP A 33 -7.27 13.62 11.67
C ASP A 33 -8.36 14.07 10.69
N CYS A 34 -7.96 14.50 9.49
CA CYS A 34 -8.88 14.83 8.42
C CYS A 34 -9.68 13.60 7.97
N LEU A 35 -9.02 12.46 7.79
CA LEU A 35 -9.66 11.21 7.36
C LEU A 35 -10.67 10.70 8.40
N ARG A 36 -10.32 10.76 9.68
CA ARG A 36 -11.20 10.37 10.80
C ARG A 36 -12.42 11.30 10.89
N ARG A 37 -12.24 12.60 10.66
CA ARG A 37 -13.35 13.56 10.59
C ARG A 37 -14.26 13.28 9.40
N ALA A 38 -13.70 13.01 8.22
CA ALA A 38 -14.46 12.63 7.02
C ALA A 38 -15.30 11.37 7.28
N ALA A 39 -14.71 10.32 7.87
CA ALA A 39 -15.39 9.08 8.24
C ALA A 39 -16.49 9.26 9.30
N LYS A 40 -16.32 10.22 10.20
CA LYS A 40 -17.36 10.57 11.18
C LYS A 40 -18.53 11.29 10.52
N ILE A 41 -18.26 12.30 9.68
CA ILE A 41 -19.29 13.07 8.98
C ILE A 41 -20.05 12.18 8.00
N SER A 42 -19.35 11.37 7.20
CA SER A 42 -19.97 10.50 6.20
C SER A 42 -20.97 9.51 6.82
N ARG A 43 -20.63 8.92 7.97
CA ARG A 43 -21.55 8.04 8.72
C ARG A 43 -22.70 8.83 9.36
N HIS A 44 -22.43 10.02 9.88
CA HIS A 44 -23.48 10.84 10.49
C HIS A 44 -24.57 11.25 9.49
N ILE A 45 -24.18 11.60 8.26
CA ILE A 45 -25.14 11.92 7.19
C ILE A 45 -25.73 10.68 6.50
N GLY A 46 -25.28 9.48 6.88
CA GLY A 46 -25.77 8.22 6.31
C GLY A 46 -25.23 7.90 4.91
N MET A 47 -24.06 8.44 4.52
CA MET A 47 -23.47 8.23 3.20
C MET A 47 -23.17 6.75 2.87
N ASN A 48 -23.11 5.88 3.89
CA ASN A 48 -22.98 4.44 3.75
C ASN A 48 -24.30 3.71 3.41
N ASP A 49 -25.44 4.40 3.52
CA ASP A 49 -26.75 3.83 3.20
C ASP A 49 -26.96 3.75 1.68
N PRO A 50 -27.40 2.60 1.13
CA PRO A 50 -27.76 2.47 -0.29
C PRO A 50 -28.70 3.56 -0.83
N ALA A 51 -29.61 4.08 -0.01
CA ALA A 51 -30.59 5.09 -0.39
C ALA A 51 -30.08 6.54 -0.27
N PHE A 52 -28.92 6.77 0.36
CA PHE A 52 -28.41 8.13 0.60
C PHE A 52 -28.26 8.93 -0.69
N ALA A 53 -27.63 8.33 -1.70
CA ALA A 53 -27.34 9.00 -2.96
C ALA A 53 -28.63 9.47 -3.65
N SER A 54 -29.58 8.55 -3.85
CA SER A 54 -30.86 8.84 -4.51
C SER A 54 -31.71 9.85 -3.74
N ASN A 55 -31.71 9.77 -2.40
CA ASN A 55 -32.54 10.64 -1.57
C ASN A 55 -31.99 12.08 -1.48
N THR A 56 -30.67 12.24 -1.59
CA THR A 56 -30.00 13.53 -1.32
C THR A 56 -29.64 14.28 -2.59
N ALA A 57 -29.45 13.59 -3.71
CA ALA A 57 -29.00 14.20 -4.97
C ALA A 57 -30.08 14.97 -5.75
N GLY A 58 -31.33 14.98 -5.28
CA GLY A 58 -32.43 15.68 -5.96
C GLY A 58 -32.72 15.15 -7.36
N GLY A 59 -32.49 13.86 -7.61
CA GLY A 59 -32.65 13.22 -8.92
C GLY A 59 -31.51 13.48 -9.91
N ASN A 60 -30.43 14.15 -9.50
CA ASN A 60 -29.25 14.35 -10.35
C ASN A 60 -28.31 13.14 -10.31
N LEU A 61 -28.34 12.32 -11.36
CA LEU A 61 -27.52 11.10 -11.47
C LEU A 61 -26.01 11.34 -11.32
N CYS A 62 -25.50 12.50 -11.74
CA CYS A 62 -24.08 12.83 -11.57
C CYS A 62 -23.74 13.10 -10.10
N VAL A 63 -24.63 13.75 -9.36
CA VAL A 63 -24.46 14.01 -7.92
C VAL A 63 -24.58 12.71 -7.13
N GLU A 64 -25.53 11.84 -7.49
CA GLU A 64 -25.63 10.51 -6.88
C GLU A 64 -24.33 9.71 -7.04
N GLU A 65 -23.77 9.70 -8.26
CA GLU A 65 -22.53 9.02 -8.56
C GLU A 65 -21.34 9.64 -7.81
N SER A 66 -21.31 10.96 -7.70
CA SER A 66 -20.32 11.68 -6.89
C SER A 66 -20.35 11.24 -5.42
N TYR A 67 -21.54 11.07 -4.83
CA TYR A 67 -21.68 10.58 -3.46
C TYR A 67 -21.22 9.12 -3.30
N ARG A 68 -21.59 8.23 -4.23
CA ARG A 68 -21.10 6.84 -4.22
C ARG A 68 -19.58 6.77 -4.30
N ARG A 69 -18.96 7.52 -5.22
CA ARG A 69 -17.49 7.60 -5.36
C ARG A 69 -16.83 8.18 -4.11
N THR A 70 -17.43 9.20 -3.51
CA THR A 70 -16.92 9.81 -2.26
C THR A 70 -16.85 8.77 -1.14
N TRP A 71 -17.92 7.99 -0.94
CA TRP A 71 -17.92 6.93 0.07
C TRP A 71 -16.85 5.87 -0.19
N TRP A 72 -16.80 5.34 -1.41
CA TRP A 72 -15.88 4.24 -1.74
C TRP A 72 -14.41 4.65 -1.75
N GLU A 73 -14.12 5.91 -2.11
CA GLU A 73 -12.77 6.47 -2.02
C GLU A 73 -12.35 6.67 -0.55
N LEU A 74 -13.25 7.22 0.28
CA LEU A 74 -13.02 7.36 1.72
C LEU A 74 -12.79 5.99 2.38
N HIS A 75 -13.66 5.01 2.09
CA HIS A 75 -13.57 3.65 2.60
C HIS A 75 -12.25 2.98 2.22
N THR A 76 -11.87 3.07 0.95
CA THR A 76 -10.60 2.50 0.45
C THR A 76 -9.39 3.16 1.09
N THR A 77 -9.42 4.50 1.22
CA THR A 77 -8.33 5.27 1.82
C THR A 77 -8.16 4.97 3.31
N GLU A 78 -9.24 4.93 4.08
CA GLU A 78 -9.21 4.61 5.52
C GLU A 78 -8.68 3.19 5.77
N ILE A 79 -9.08 2.21 4.96
CA ILE A 79 -8.55 0.83 5.04
C ILE A 79 -7.07 0.78 4.70
N TYR A 80 -6.65 1.44 3.62
CA TYR A 80 -5.26 1.38 3.21
C TYR A 80 -4.34 2.04 4.25
N VAL A 81 -4.71 3.22 4.76
CA VAL A 81 -3.97 3.90 5.83
C VAL A 81 -3.94 3.08 7.12
N ALA A 82 -5.06 2.47 7.51
CA ALA A 82 -5.10 1.59 8.68
C ALA A 82 -4.15 0.39 8.53
N ALA A 83 -4.08 -0.21 7.34
CA ALA A 83 -3.18 -1.33 7.06
C ALA A 83 -1.70 -0.92 7.08
N LEU A 84 -1.38 0.24 6.50
CA LEU A 84 -0.02 0.78 6.52
C LEU A 84 0.49 1.00 7.94
N HIS A 85 -0.37 1.49 8.84
CA HIS A 85 0.00 1.76 10.23
C HIS A 85 -0.28 0.57 11.18
N ARG A 86 -0.59 -0.61 10.62
CA ARG A 86 -0.89 -1.85 11.36
C ARG A 86 -1.96 -1.67 12.46
N ARG A 87 -2.98 -0.89 12.17
CA ARG A 87 -4.07 -0.57 13.12
C ARG A 87 -5.23 -1.54 12.98
N VAL A 88 -6.13 -1.48 13.96
CA VAL A 88 -7.42 -2.19 13.89
C VAL A 88 -8.25 -1.74 12.68
N ALA A 89 -9.19 -2.59 12.27
CA ALA A 89 -10.10 -2.30 11.18
C ALA A 89 -10.78 -0.92 11.36
N PRO A 90 -10.76 -0.06 10.32
CA PRO A 90 -11.21 1.31 10.45
C PRO A 90 -12.73 1.41 10.53
N SER A 91 -13.19 2.60 10.86
CA SER A 91 -14.57 2.85 11.22
C SER A 91 -15.57 2.67 10.07
N THR A 92 -15.13 2.89 8.81
CA THR A 92 -15.90 2.59 7.60
C THR A 92 -15.92 1.10 7.24
N ALA A 93 -15.01 0.27 7.76
CA ALA A 93 -15.03 -1.18 7.56
C ALA A 93 -16.04 -1.90 8.46
N LEU A 94 -16.44 -1.25 9.56
CA LEU A 94 -17.33 -1.81 10.58
C LEU A 94 -18.82 -1.46 10.37
N VAL A 95 -19.15 -0.80 9.27
CA VAL A 95 -20.54 -0.42 8.97
C VAL A 95 -21.37 -1.64 8.53
N ARG A 96 -22.66 -1.63 8.86
CA ARG A 96 -23.59 -2.73 8.52
C ARG A 96 -24.08 -2.69 7.07
N THR A 97 -24.16 -1.49 6.50
CA THR A 97 -24.67 -1.25 5.15
C THR A 97 -23.62 -0.51 4.33
N MET A 98 -23.56 -0.85 3.05
CA MET A 98 -22.67 -0.23 2.06
C MET A 98 -23.52 0.30 0.90
N PRO A 99 -23.15 1.43 0.29
CA PRO A 99 -23.87 1.93 -0.86
C PRO A 99 -23.61 1.04 -2.09
N GLN A 100 -24.37 1.27 -3.15
CA GLN A 100 -24.10 0.62 -4.43
C GLN A 100 -22.69 0.98 -4.94
N LEU A 101 -22.12 0.10 -5.77
CA LEU A 101 -20.81 0.32 -6.37
C LEU A 101 -20.86 1.49 -7.38
N PRO A 102 -19.78 2.27 -7.52
CA PRO A 102 -19.74 3.43 -8.41
C PRO A 102 -19.96 3.03 -9.87
N GLY A 103 -20.94 3.60 -10.56
CA GLY A 103 -21.20 3.32 -11.97
C GLY A 103 -20.34 4.13 -12.95
N LEU A 104 -20.60 3.94 -14.24
CA LEU A 104 -20.18 4.91 -15.26
C LEU A 104 -21.02 6.18 -15.09
N SER A 105 -20.38 7.35 -15.12
CA SER A 105 -21.03 8.64 -14.87
C SER A 105 -22.23 8.85 -15.80
N GLY A 106 -23.38 9.20 -15.23
CA GLY A 106 -24.61 9.47 -15.99
C GLY A 106 -25.38 8.22 -16.45
N GLN A 107 -24.88 7.01 -16.15
CA GLN A 107 -25.61 5.77 -16.40
C GLN A 107 -26.10 5.22 -15.05
N GLY A 108 -27.42 5.05 -14.88
CA GLY A 108 -28.04 4.52 -13.65
C GLY A 108 -27.75 3.04 -13.35
N ASN A 109 -26.65 2.49 -13.85
CA ASN A 109 -26.31 1.06 -13.87
C ASN A 109 -25.47 0.65 -12.65
N SER A 110 -25.67 1.29 -11.50
CA SER A 110 -24.92 0.96 -10.28
C SER A 110 -25.34 -0.41 -9.75
N LYS A 111 -24.38 -1.32 -9.57
CA LYS A 111 -24.66 -2.67 -9.06
C LYS A 111 -24.45 -2.74 -7.55
N SER A 112 -25.13 -3.70 -6.91
CA SER A 112 -24.81 -4.02 -5.52
C SER A 112 -23.46 -4.71 -5.43
N LEU A 113 -22.79 -4.55 -4.29
CA LEU A 113 -21.54 -5.24 -4.00
C LEU A 113 -21.70 -6.78 -4.12
N GLN A 114 -22.76 -7.34 -3.57
CA GLN A 114 -23.05 -8.78 -3.65
C GLN A 114 -23.22 -9.27 -5.10
N SER A 115 -23.83 -8.45 -5.96
CA SER A 115 -23.97 -8.79 -7.38
C SER A 115 -22.60 -8.89 -8.07
N PHE A 116 -21.65 -8.03 -7.71
CA PHE A 116 -20.30 -8.07 -8.26
C PHE A 116 -19.47 -9.23 -7.67
N GLU A 117 -19.61 -9.52 -6.38
CA GLU A 117 -18.95 -10.68 -5.74
C GLU A 117 -19.41 -11.99 -6.39
N ASN A 118 -20.70 -12.10 -6.73
CA ASN A 118 -21.25 -13.28 -7.41
C ASN A 118 -20.87 -13.41 -8.89
N ARG A 119 -20.14 -12.45 -9.48
CA ARG A 119 -19.76 -12.47 -10.91
C ARG A 119 -19.05 -13.75 -11.33
N VAL A 120 -18.26 -14.33 -10.42
CA VAL A 120 -17.45 -15.53 -10.68
C VAL A 120 -18.30 -16.79 -10.88
N PHE A 121 -19.57 -16.75 -10.44
CA PHE A 121 -20.53 -17.84 -10.58
C PHE A 121 -21.51 -17.61 -11.75
N ALA A 122 -21.40 -16.49 -12.46
CA ALA A 122 -22.30 -16.18 -13.55
C ALA A 122 -22.09 -17.14 -14.74
N LEU A 123 -23.19 -17.71 -15.24
CA LEU A 123 -23.19 -18.54 -16.44
C LEU A 123 -23.19 -17.62 -17.68
N GLY A 124 -22.10 -17.58 -18.44
CA GLY A 124 -22.01 -16.82 -19.69
C GLY A 124 -20.66 -16.14 -19.94
N SER A 125 -20.63 -15.22 -20.91
CA SER A 125 -19.46 -14.37 -21.17
C SER A 125 -19.16 -13.48 -19.96
N GLN A 126 -17.89 -13.36 -19.59
CA GLN A 126 -17.45 -12.44 -18.53
C GLN A 126 -17.84 -11.00 -18.89
N GLU A 127 -18.78 -10.43 -18.13
CA GLU A 127 -19.13 -9.01 -18.22
C GLU A 127 -17.93 -8.16 -17.79
N GLN A 128 -17.61 -7.12 -18.55
CA GLN A 128 -16.58 -6.17 -18.14
C GLN A 128 -17.15 -5.22 -17.09
N TYR A 129 -16.55 -5.21 -15.90
CA TYR A 129 -16.93 -4.31 -14.81
C TYR A 129 -16.03 -3.08 -14.77
N PRO A 130 -16.53 -1.92 -14.32
CA PRO A 130 -15.72 -0.72 -14.13
C PRO A 130 -14.54 -0.97 -13.20
N SER A 131 -13.38 -0.40 -13.50
CA SER A 131 -12.12 -0.61 -12.76
C SER A 131 -12.19 -0.29 -11.27
N ALA A 132 -13.04 0.66 -10.88
CA ALA A 132 -13.31 0.99 -9.48
C ALA A 132 -13.83 -0.20 -8.66
N TYR A 133 -14.54 -1.16 -9.28
CA TYR A 133 -15.06 -2.35 -8.61
C TYR A 133 -13.92 -3.22 -8.08
N TYR A 134 -12.91 -3.45 -8.91
CA TYR A 134 -11.73 -4.23 -8.54
C TYR A 134 -10.89 -3.54 -7.48
N LYS A 135 -10.79 -2.20 -7.51
CA LYS A 135 -10.15 -1.39 -6.46
C LYS A 135 -10.85 -1.57 -5.10
N ILE A 136 -12.18 -1.51 -5.09
CA ILE A 136 -13.00 -1.71 -3.89
C ILE A 136 -12.86 -3.15 -3.36
N GLU A 137 -12.84 -4.14 -4.24
CA GLU A 137 -12.63 -5.54 -3.83
C GLU A 137 -11.23 -5.74 -3.23
N ALA A 138 -10.18 -5.17 -3.82
CA ALA A 138 -8.83 -5.23 -3.29
C ALA A 138 -8.72 -4.58 -1.90
N SER A 139 -9.36 -3.41 -1.69
CA SER A 139 -9.37 -2.76 -0.37
C SER A 139 -10.14 -3.58 0.67
N ARG A 140 -11.26 -4.22 0.29
CA ARG A 140 -11.98 -5.15 1.18
C ARG A 140 -11.15 -6.38 1.55
N ILE A 141 -10.31 -6.90 0.64
CA ILE A 141 -9.36 -7.97 0.96
C ILE A 141 -8.33 -7.50 2.00
N ILE A 142 -7.80 -6.28 1.88
CA ILE A 142 -6.95 -5.67 2.92
C ILE A 142 -7.69 -5.57 4.26
N SER A 143 -8.96 -5.17 4.25
CA SER A 143 -9.76 -5.11 5.48
C SER A 143 -9.88 -6.46 6.19
N ARG A 144 -9.90 -7.59 5.46
CA ARG A 144 -9.90 -8.92 6.06
C ARG A 144 -8.58 -9.23 6.77
N ILE A 145 -7.46 -8.70 6.28
CA ILE A 145 -6.15 -8.81 6.95
C ILE A 145 -6.16 -8.05 8.27
N LEU A 146 -6.73 -6.83 8.29
CA LEU A 146 -6.83 -6.01 9.51
C LEU A 146 -7.70 -6.64 10.61
N SER A 147 -8.59 -7.56 10.23
CA SER A 147 -9.42 -8.31 11.17
C SER A 147 -8.77 -9.60 11.67
N LEU A 148 -7.57 -9.95 11.19
CA LEU A 148 -6.81 -11.08 11.73
C LEU A 148 -6.26 -10.67 13.10
N ASP A 149 -6.66 -11.40 14.15
CA ASP A 149 -6.19 -11.15 15.51
C ASP A 149 -4.67 -11.40 15.61
N PRO A 150 -3.85 -10.41 16.01
CA PRO A 150 -2.41 -10.59 16.19
C PRO A 150 -2.02 -11.20 17.55
N THR A 151 -2.97 -11.30 18.50
CA THR A 151 -2.74 -11.63 19.92
C THR A 151 -3.39 -12.96 20.37
N HIS A 152 -4.40 -13.44 19.66
CA HIS A 152 -4.93 -14.79 19.82
C HIS A 152 -4.68 -15.61 18.57
N ALA A 153 -4.63 -16.94 18.72
CA ALA A 153 -4.28 -17.91 17.70
C ALA A 153 -5.01 -17.63 16.38
N THR A 154 -4.42 -16.79 15.51
CA THR A 154 -4.92 -16.58 14.15
C THR A 154 -4.96 -17.96 13.55
N HIS A 155 -6.16 -18.45 13.26
CA HIS A 155 -6.27 -19.81 12.79
C HIS A 155 -5.61 -19.85 11.42
N ILE A 156 -4.80 -20.87 11.15
CA ILE A 156 -4.12 -21.02 9.85
C ILE A 156 -5.13 -20.93 8.71
N SER A 157 -6.35 -21.44 8.93
CA SER A 157 -7.47 -21.36 7.99
C SER A 157 -7.90 -19.92 7.66
N ASP A 158 -7.80 -18.96 8.58
CA ASP A 158 -8.16 -17.57 8.31
C ASP A 158 -7.12 -16.90 7.40
N VAL A 159 -5.84 -17.19 7.64
CA VAL A 159 -4.72 -16.75 6.79
C VAL A 159 -4.86 -17.34 5.38
N GLU A 160 -5.14 -18.64 5.28
CA GLU A 160 -5.39 -19.33 4.01
C GLU A 160 -6.61 -18.77 3.29
N ALA A 161 -7.69 -18.46 4.00
CA ALA A 161 -8.89 -17.88 3.40
C ALA A 161 -8.63 -16.49 2.78
N VAL A 162 -7.77 -15.67 3.40
CA VAL A 162 -7.38 -14.38 2.83
C VAL A 162 -6.39 -14.56 1.68
N ASP A 163 -5.44 -15.48 1.81
CA ASP A 163 -4.50 -15.83 0.74
C ASP A 163 -5.21 -16.34 -0.53
N HIS A 164 -6.21 -17.21 -0.37
CA HIS A 164 -7.08 -17.65 -1.46
C HIS A 164 -7.82 -16.47 -2.09
N ALA A 165 -8.31 -15.51 -1.30
CA ALA A 165 -8.96 -14.33 -1.85
C ALA A 165 -8.01 -13.45 -2.68
N ILE A 166 -6.75 -13.29 -2.24
CA ILE A 166 -5.70 -12.61 -3.01
C ILE A 166 -5.43 -13.34 -4.33
N ALA A 167 -5.29 -14.66 -4.29
CA ALA A 167 -5.04 -15.48 -5.47
C ALA A 167 -6.22 -15.44 -6.45
N SER A 168 -7.45 -15.63 -5.96
CA SER A 168 -8.67 -15.56 -6.77
C SER A 168 -8.85 -14.18 -7.40
N TRP A 169 -8.60 -13.09 -6.67
CA TRP A 169 -8.68 -11.74 -7.24
C TRP A 169 -7.79 -11.60 -8.48
N LYS A 170 -6.54 -12.08 -8.41
CA LYS A 170 -5.59 -12.01 -9.54
C LYS A 170 -6.02 -12.84 -10.75
N LEU A 171 -6.83 -13.88 -10.56
CA LEU A 171 -7.32 -14.75 -11.64
C LEU A 171 -8.56 -14.17 -12.34
N TYR A 172 -9.39 -13.41 -11.62
CA TYR A 172 -10.64 -12.86 -12.13
C TYR A 172 -10.60 -11.37 -12.44
N ALA A 173 -9.57 -10.65 -12.00
CA ALA A 173 -9.35 -9.25 -12.35
C ALA A 173 -8.69 -9.13 -13.75
N PRO A 174 -8.91 -8.01 -14.47
CA PRO A 174 -8.13 -7.67 -15.66
C PRO A 174 -6.63 -7.66 -15.34
N SER A 175 -5.79 -8.00 -16.31
CA SER A 175 -4.33 -8.05 -16.09
C SER A 175 -3.74 -6.66 -15.79
N GLY A 176 -2.61 -6.64 -15.08
CA GLY A 176 -1.92 -5.38 -14.77
C GLY A 176 -1.47 -4.60 -16.01
N GLN A 177 -1.14 -5.28 -17.11
CA GLN A 177 -0.82 -4.64 -18.37
C GLN A 177 -2.02 -3.91 -19.00
N ALA A 178 -3.25 -4.33 -18.67
CA ALA A 178 -4.46 -3.64 -19.12
C ALA A 178 -4.67 -2.27 -18.44
N CYS A 179 -3.84 -1.91 -17.45
CA CYS A 179 -3.87 -0.57 -16.86
C CYS A 179 -3.42 0.51 -17.85
N VAL A 180 -2.66 0.17 -18.90
CA VAL A 180 -2.16 1.13 -19.88
C VAL A 180 -2.78 0.85 -21.23
N ASN A 181 -3.44 1.85 -21.82
CA ASN A 181 -4.04 1.70 -23.15
C ASN A 181 -2.98 1.86 -24.26
N SER A 182 -3.40 1.66 -25.52
CA SER A 182 -2.52 1.81 -26.69
C SER A 182 -1.93 3.22 -26.88
N HIS A 183 -2.46 4.22 -26.18
CA HIS A 183 -2.01 5.61 -26.22
C HIS A 183 -1.10 5.96 -25.03
N GLY A 184 -0.82 5.02 -24.13
CA GLY A 184 -0.01 5.25 -22.94
C GLY A 184 -0.78 5.90 -21.78
N GLU A 185 -2.10 6.06 -21.88
CA GLU A 185 -2.92 6.57 -20.79
C GLU A 185 -3.20 5.46 -19.77
N VAL A 186 -3.20 5.84 -18.50
CA VAL A 186 -3.35 4.91 -17.38
C VAL A 186 -4.79 4.91 -16.86
N ASP A 187 -5.40 3.74 -16.77
CA ASP A 187 -6.55 3.51 -15.89
C ASP A 187 -6.07 3.49 -14.44
N GLU A 188 -6.08 4.67 -13.82
CA GLU A 188 -5.62 4.86 -12.43
C GLU A 188 -6.42 4.02 -11.43
N SER A 189 -7.69 3.71 -11.70
CA SER A 189 -8.48 2.87 -10.78
C SER A 189 -8.02 1.42 -10.83
N LEU A 190 -7.75 0.90 -12.03
CA LEU A 190 -7.23 -0.46 -12.19
C LEU A 190 -5.79 -0.57 -11.70
N PHE A 191 -4.96 0.45 -11.95
CA PHE A 191 -3.59 0.54 -11.43
C PHE A 191 -3.60 0.51 -9.89
N GLN A 192 -4.48 1.31 -9.27
CA GLN A 192 -4.66 1.31 -7.82
C GLN A 192 -5.12 -0.04 -7.28
N ALA A 193 -6.04 -0.70 -7.97
CA ALA A 193 -6.49 -2.03 -7.59
C ALA A 193 -5.33 -3.05 -7.56
N HIS A 194 -4.45 -2.99 -8.57
CA HIS A 194 -3.28 -3.86 -8.66
C HIS A 194 -2.26 -3.61 -7.56
N TYR A 195 -1.84 -2.37 -7.30
CA TYR A 195 -0.88 -2.17 -6.21
C TYR A 195 -1.50 -2.47 -4.85
N LEU A 196 -2.80 -2.24 -4.65
CA LEU A 196 -3.49 -2.58 -3.39
C LEU A 196 -3.47 -4.09 -3.13
N ILE A 197 -3.78 -4.92 -4.14
CA ILE A 197 -3.74 -6.39 -3.94
C ILE A 197 -2.32 -6.90 -3.70
N LEU A 198 -1.31 -6.25 -4.27
CA LEU A 198 0.09 -6.56 -4.01
C LEU A 198 0.49 -6.15 -2.58
N CYS A 199 0.05 -4.98 -2.12
CA CYS A 199 0.21 -4.56 -0.72
C CYS A 199 -0.49 -5.56 0.23
N ALA A 200 -1.70 -6.03 -0.11
CA ALA A 200 -2.40 -7.06 0.68
C ALA A 200 -1.56 -8.33 0.82
N SER A 201 -0.90 -8.77 -0.26
CA SER A 201 0.01 -9.92 -0.23
C SER A 201 1.21 -9.67 0.68
N ILE A 202 1.77 -8.45 0.68
CA ILE A 202 2.86 -8.08 1.59
C ILE A 202 2.39 -8.05 3.04
N PHE A 203 1.28 -7.39 3.35
CA PHE A 203 0.73 -7.32 4.71
C PHE A 203 0.42 -8.71 5.29
N LEU A 204 -0.07 -9.64 4.45
CA LEU A 204 -0.39 -11.00 4.88
C LEU A 204 0.88 -11.86 5.08
N HIS A 205 1.85 -11.78 4.18
CA HIS A 205 2.96 -12.74 4.16
C HIS A 205 4.24 -12.27 4.80
N PHE A 206 4.55 -10.96 4.78
CA PHE A 206 5.80 -10.45 5.33
C PHE A 206 5.99 -10.84 6.81
N PRO A 207 5.00 -10.68 7.71
CA PRO A 207 5.14 -11.07 9.11
C PRO A 207 5.28 -12.58 9.36
N ARG A 208 4.99 -13.41 8.33
CA ARG A 208 5.02 -14.87 8.38
C ARG A 208 6.18 -15.46 7.57
N SER A 209 6.98 -14.60 6.95
CA SER A 209 8.09 -15.00 6.09
C SER A 209 9.36 -15.26 6.92
N ALA A 210 10.37 -15.83 6.27
CA ALA A 210 11.71 -15.95 6.82
C ALA A 210 12.59 -14.70 6.56
N LEU A 211 12.01 -13.61 6.03
CA LEU A 211 12.73 -12.36 5.83
C LEU A 211 13.06 -11.72 7.19
N PRO A 212 14.21 -11.04 7.33
CA PRO A 212 14.55 -10.37 8.58
C PRO A 212 13.48 -9.30 8.89
N PRO A 213 12.92 -9.30 10.12
CA PRO A 213 11.84 -8.38 10.49
C PRO A 213 12.34 -6.95 10.74
N ARG A 214 13.66 -6.75 10.86
CA ARG A 214 14.30 -5.46 11.11
C ARG A 214 15.38 -5.16 10.10
N VAL A 215 15.73 -3.88 9.99
CA VAL A 215 16.88 -3.45 9.21
C VAL A 215 18.15 -4.05 9.83
N PRO A 216 18.94 -4.86 9.09
CA PRO A 216 20.14 -5.47 9.65
C PRO A 216 21.25 -4.43 9.85
N SER A 217 22.01 -4.56 10.93
CA SER A 217 23.23 -3.76 11.14
C SER A 217 24.36 -4.22 10.21
N ALA A 218 25.38 -3.38 10.02
CA ALA A 218 26.59 -3.77 9.28
C ALA A 218 27.25 -5.03 9.88
N GLY A 219 27.21 -5.19 11.20
CA GLY A 219 27.68 -6.38 11.90
C GLY A 219 26.87 -7.64 11.59
N ASP A 220 25.54 -7.52 11.51
CA ASP A 220 24.64 -8.63 11.14
C ASP A 220 24.90 -9.10 9.70
N ILE A 221 25.11 -8.14 8.78
CA ILE A 221 25.43 -8.41 7.38
C ILE A 221 26.78 -9.14 7.27
N ALA A 222 27.80 -8.69 8.00
CA ALA A 222 29.11 -9.33 8.01
C ALA A 222 29.05 -10.77 8.61
N CYS A 223 28.27 -10.97 9.67
CA CYS A 223 28.06 -12.28 10.28
C CYS A 223 27.29 -13.23 9.36
N ALA A 224 26.22 -12.75 8.74
CA ALA A 224 25.48 -13.50 7.72
C ALA A 224 26.41 -13.90 6.57
N ARG A 225 27.26 -13.00 6.07
CA ARG A 225 28.29 -13.35 5.06
C ARG A 225 29.24 -14.47 5.52
N ALA A 226 29.49 -14.61 6.81
CA ALA A 226 30.34 -15.66 7.38
C ALA A 226 29.60 -16.98 7.69
N GLN A 227 28.27 -16.98 7.75
CA GLN A 227 27.46 -18.15 8.13
C GLN A 227 26.37 -18.43 7.08
N ALA A 228 26.50 -19.54 6.36
CA ALA A 228 25.37 -20.09 5.60
C ALA A 228 24.39 -20.72 6.60
N VAL A 229 23.29 -20.03 6.90
CA VAL A 229 22.34 -20.49 7.92
C VAL A 229 21.36 -21.51 7.36
N GLU A 230 21.24 -22.57 8.15
CA GLU A 230 20.32 -23.68 8.05
C GLU A 230 18.93 -23.33 8.64
N ILE A 231 17.89 -23.97 8.09
CA ILE A 231 16.51 -24.18 8.59
C ILE A 231 15.57 -22.95 8.62
N SER A 232 15.02 -22.60 7.44
CA SER A 232 13.66 -22.05 7.34
C SER A 232 12.63 -23.18 7.30
N SER A 233 11.51 -23.07 8.01
CA SER A 233 10.42 -24.04 7.85
C SER A 233 9.82 -23.95 6.44
N PRO A 234 9.29 -25.05 5.85
CA PRO A 234 8.65 -25.01 4.53
C PRO A 234 7.51 -23.99 4.44
N VAL A 235 6.80 -23.75 5.55
CA VAL A 235 5.70 -22.78 5.65
C VAL A 235 6.23 -21.35 5.55
N ALA A 236 7.31 -21.02 6.27
CA ALA A 236 7.94 -19.70 6.19
C ALA A 236 8.53 -19.43 4.80
N ALA A 237 9.12 -20.46 4.17
CA ALA A 237 9.64 -20.36 2.81
C ALA A 237 8.56 -20.03 1.77
N HIS A 238 7.35 -20.59 1.90
CA HIS A 238 6.21 -20.27 1.04
C HIS A 238 5.78 -18.80 1.18
N HIS A 239 5.70 -18.30 2.41
CA HIS A 239 5.43 -16.88 2.66
C HIS A 239 6.53 -15.96 2.11
N THR A 240 7.81 -16.34 2.27
CA THR A 240 8.95 -15.63 1.67
C THR A 240 8.84 -15.54 0.16
N ALA A 241 8.51 -16.66 -0.51
CA ALA A 241 8.36 -16.67 -1.97
C ALA A 241 7.23 -15.73 -2.42
N LYS A 242 6.09 -15.73 -1.72
CA LYS A 242 4.93 -14.88 -2.05
C LYS A 242 5.21 -13.40 -1.86
N VAL A 243 5.87 -13.03 -0.76
CA VAL A 243 6.17 -11.62 -0.49
C VAL A 243 7.21 -11.07 -1.46
N ILE A 244 8.24 -11.85 -1.81
CA ILE A 244 9.21 -11.48 -2.86
C ILE A 244 8.49 -11.34 -4.20
N ALA A 245 7.63 -12.29 -4.59
CA ALA A 245 6.86 -12.19 -5.82
C ALA A 245 5.95 -10.95 -5.86
N ALA A 246 5.30 -10.61 -4.75
CA ALA A 246 4.48 -9.40 -4.65
C ALA A 246 5.31 -8.12 -4.83
N SER A 247 6.48 -8.03 -4.19
CA SER A 247 7.37 -6.87 -4.35
C SER A 247 7.95 -6.74 -5.76
N THR A 248 8.29 -7.85 -6.42
CA THR A 248 8.69 -7.86 -7.84
C THR A 248 7.55 -7.37 -8.73
N ALA A 249 6.31 -7.77 -8.44
CA ALA A 249 5.16 -7.27 -9.18
C ALA A 249 4.90 -5.77 -8.97
N ILE A 250 5.22 -5.21 -7.78
CA ILE A 250 5.19 -3.75 -7.55
C ILE A 250 6.25 -3.06 -8.41
N ALA A 251 7.46 -3.61 -8.48
CA ALA A 251 8.51 -3.08 -9.36
C ALA A 251 8.07 -3.13 -10.84
N ASN A 252 7.39 -4.20 -11.27
CA ASN A 252 6.84 -4.29 -12.63
C ASN A 252 5.74 -3.25 -12.91
N LEU A 253 4.88 -2.93 -11.93
CA LEU A 253 3.93 -1.82 -12.07
C LEU A 253 4.66 -0.48 -12.20
N ALA A 254 5.72 -0.28 -11.41
CA ALA A 254 6.55 0.92 -11.47
C ALA A 254 7.32 1.06 -12.81
N ALA A 255 7.52 -0.05 -13.54
CA ALA A 255 8.14 -0.07 -14.86
C ALA A 255 7.17 0.13 -16.03
N LEU A 256 5.85 0.27 -15.77
CA LEU A 256 4.88 0.46 -16.84
C LEU A 256 5.19 1.74 -17.64
N PRO A 257 5.06 1.72 -18.98
CA PRO A 257 5.45 2.84 -19.85
C PRO A 257 4.39 3.94 -19.81
N CYS A 258 4.29 4.64 -18.68
CA CYS A 258 3.28 5.66 -18.44
C CYS A 258 3.86 6.88 -17.70
N ALA A 259 3.13 7.99 -17.76
CA ALA A 259 3.50 9.18 -17.01
C ALA A 259 3.31 8.92 -15.51
N LEU A 260 4.43 8.81 -14.79
CA LEU A 260 4.44 8.65 -13.32
C LEU A 260 3.74 9.82 -12.62
N ASP A 261 3.62 10.95 -13.29
CA ASP A 261 2.99 12.16 -12.79
C ASP A 261 1.51 12.07 -12.49
N SER A 262 0.83 11.09 -13.08
CA SER A 262 -0.61 10.87 -12.96
C SER A 262 -1.00 10.04 -11.74
N HIS A 263 -0.04 9.36 -11.11
CA HIS A 263 -0.32 8.44 -10.02
C HIS A 263 -0.79 9.15 -8.75
N SER A 264 -1.47 8.39 -7.88
CA SER A 264 -1.82 8.84 -6.54
C SER A 264 -0.58 8.90 -5.62
N PRO A 265 -0.48 9.86 -4.68
CA PRO A 265 0.56 9.87 -3.64
C PRO A 265 0.60 8.61 -2.79
N PHE A 266 -0.51 7.88 -2.70
CA PHE A 266 -0.55 6.59 -2.01
C PHE A 266 0.28 5.50 -2.69
N PHE A 267 0.61 5.61 -3.99
CA PHE A 267 1.47 4.64 -4.65
C PHE A 267 2.89 4.62 -4.04
N VAL A 268 3.33 5.73 -3.45
CA VAL A 268 4.60 5.82 -2.69
C VAL A 268 4.66 4.74 -1.61
N CYS A 269 3.55 4.50 -0.90
CA CYS A 269 3.54 3.49 0.16
C CYS A 269 3.73 2.08 -0.39
N GLY A 270 3.15 1.77 -1.55
CA GLY A 270 3.40 0.52 -2.27
C GLY A 270 4.86 0.35 -2.68
N LEU A 271 5.49 1.41 -3.23
CA LEU A 271 6.90 1.41 -3.60
C LEU A 271 7.83 1.20 -2.39
N VAL A 272 7.51 1.83 -1.26
CA VAL A 272 8.26 1.63 -0.01
C VAL A 272 8.16 0.18 0.46
N LEU A 273 6.94 -0.37 0.55
CA LEU A 273 6.73 -1.78 0.91
C LEU A 273 7.50 -2.73 -0.02
N GLY A 274 7.43 -2.50 -1.33
CA GLY A 274 8.16 -3.29 -2.32
C GLY A 274 9.68 -3.21 -2.11
N THR A 275 10.21 -2.01 -1.89
CA THR A 275 11.65 -1.79 -1.70
C THR A 275 12.15 -2.44 -0.41
N VAL A 276 11.40 -2.30 0.68
CA VAL A 276 11.67 -2.93 1.98
C VAL A 276 11.78 -4.45 1.83
N VAL A 277 10.83 -5.08 1.15
CA VAL A 277 10.86 -6.53 0.90
C VAL A 277 12.09 -6.93 0.09
N GLN A 278 12.43 -6.18 -0.96
CA GLN A 278 13.59 -6.48 -1.79
C GLN A 278 14.91 -6.28 -1.02
N LEU A 279 14.99 -5.29 -0.13
CA LEU A 279 16.16 -5.08 0.76
C LEU A 279 16.31 -6.24 1.76
N ALA A 280 15.21 -6.64 2.40
CA ALA A 280 15.20 -7.79 3.30
C ALA A 280 15.57 -9.08 2.55
N ALA A 281 15.08 -9.28 1.33
CA ALA A 281 15.44 -10.44 0.51
C ALA A 281 16.91 -10.41 0.04
N ALA A 282 17.45 -9.23 -0.29
CA ALA A 282 18.86 -9.06 -0.62
C ALA A 282 19.78 -9.54 0.51
N THR A 283 19.39 -9.31 1.76
CA THR A 283 20.18 -9.75 2.93
C THR A 283 20.17 -11.27 3.13
N LEU A 284 19.12 -11.97 2.70
CA LEU A 284 19.11 -13.45 2.68
C LEU A 284 19.99 -14.02 1.55
N HIS A 285 20.17 -13.27 0.47
CA HIS A 285 20.86 -13.73 -0.73
C HIS A 285 22.25 -13.10 -0.92
N LEU A 286 22.91 -12.67 0.17
CA LEU A 286 24.23 -12.02 0.11
C LEU A 286 25.32 -12.87 -0.55
N HIS A 287 25.17 -14.20 -0.54
CA HIS A 287 26.11 -15.16 -1.12
C HIS A 287 25.70 -15.69 -2.49
N ASP A 288 24.55 -15.28 -3.03
CA ASP A 288 24.12 -15.59 -4.39
C ASP A 288 24.15 -14.30 -5.23
N PRO A 289 25.25 -14.04 -5.96
CA PRO A 289 25.41 -12.81 -6.74
C PRO A 289 24.28 -12.60 -7.76
N SER A 290 23.71 -13.68 -8.30
CA SER A 290 22.66 -13.60 -9.32
C SER A 290 21.32 -13.16 -8.72
N GLN A 291 20.98 -13.66 -7.53
CA GLN A 291 19.79 -13.24 -6.78
C GLN A 291 19.97 -11.83 -6.25
N LEU A 292 21.14 -11.54 -5.68
CA LEU A 292 21.47 -10.23 -5.13
C LEU A 292 21.37 -9.13 -6.18
N GLN A 293 21.88 -9.38 -7.39
CA GLN A 293 21.77 -8.42 -8.50
C GLN A 293 20.31 -8.19 -8.90
N ARG A 294 19.48 -9.25 -8.96
CA ARG A 294 18.05 -9.09 -9.28
C ARG A 294 17.30 -8.28 -8.23
N HIS A 295 17.58 -8.47 -6.94
CA HIS A 295 17.02 -7.63 -5.89
C HIS A 295 17.48 -6.18 -6.03
N ARG A 296 18.77 -5.97 -6.31
CA ARG A 296 19.34 -4.64 -6.56
C ARG A 296 18.65 -3.93 -7.73
N ASP A 297 18.39 -4.61 -8.85
CA ASP A 297 17.76 -3.99 -10.03
C ASP A 297 16.34 -3.50 -9.71
N HIS A 298 15.54 -4.29 -8.98
CA HIS A 298 14.22 -3.85 -8.51
C HIS A 298 14.30 -2.66 -7.55
N ILE A 299 15.25 -2.67 -6.61
CA ILE A 299 15.46 -1.58 -5.65
C ILE A 299 15.84 -0.29 -6.39
N VAL A 300 16.79 -0.38 -7.34
CA VAL A 300 17.21 0.77 -8.14
C VAL A 300 16.05 1.37 -8.91
N LEU A 301 15.21 0.54 -9.54
CA LEU A 301 14.01 0.99 -10.24
C LEU A 301 13.05 1.73 -9.30
N MET A 302 12.66 1.10 -8.18
CA MET A 302 11.70 1.70 -7.25
C MET A 302 12.25 2.97 -6.59
N LEU A 303 13.55 3.03 -6.27
CA LEU A 303 14.21 4.24 -5.79
C LEU A 303 14.22 5.35 -6.85
N GLY A 304 14.38 5.00 -8.14
CA GLY A 304 14.27 5.93 -9.26
C GLY A 304 12.87 6.56 -9.33
N VAL A 305 11.84 5.72 -9.27
CA VAL A 305 10.44 6.18 -9.28
C VAL A 305 10.12 7.03 -8.04
N LEU A 306 10.53 6.61 -6.85
CA LEU A 306 10.38 7.40 -5.62
C LEU A 306 11.10 8.76 -5.71
N SER A 307 12.28 8.80 -6.31
CA SER A 307 13.03 10.05 -6.50
C SER A 307 12.31 11.00 -7.44
N HIS A 308 11.77 10.49 -8.55
CA HIS A 308 10.98 11.27 -9.51
C HIS A 308 9.69 11.82 -8.87
N LEU A 309 8.91 10.97 -8.20
CA LEU A 309 7.72 11.41 -7.46
C LEU A 309 8.09 12.41 -6.33
N GLY A 310 9.29 12.27 -5.76
CA GLY A 310 9.86 13.14 -4.74
C GLY A 310 10.10 14.59 -5.17
N GLU A 311 10.10 14.87 -6.47
CA GLU A 311 10.15 16.24 -7.00
C GLU A 311 8.89 17.04 -6.58
N ARG A 312 7.73 16.37 -6.49
CA ARG A 312 6.44 16.98 -6.13
C ARG A 312 5.95 16.59 -4.74
N TRP A 313 6.20 15.37 -4.28
CA TRP A 313 5.66 14.88 -3.01
C TRP A 313 6.76 14.69 -1.96
N THR A 314 6.62 15.39 -0.83
CA THR A 314 7.56 15.29 0.30
C THR A 314 7.66 13.86 0.83
N VAL A 315 6.54 13.12 0.89
CA VAL A 315 6.54 11.73 1.37
C VAL A 315 7.43 10.82 0.52
N ALA A 316 7.42 11.00 -0.80
CA ALA A 316 8.26 10.21 -1.71
C ALA A 316 9.75 10.58 -1.58
N ARG A 317 10.05 11.87 -1.41
CA ARG A 317 11.42 12.36 -1.21
C ARG A 317 12.04 11.79 0.06
N ASN A 318 11.30 11.85 1.17
CA ASN A 318 11.74 11.33 2.46
C ASN A 318 11.94 9.81 2.39
N ALA A 319 10.98 9.10 1.79
CA ALA A 319 11.08 7.67 1.57
C ALA A 319 12.31 7.28 0.73
N ALA A 320 12.56 7.99 -0.38
CA ALA A 320 13.72 7.74 -1.23
C ALA A 320 15.05 7.96 -0.48
N ALA A 321 15.14 9.02 0.33
CA ALA A 321 16.34 9.30 1.12
C ALA A 321 16.62 8.18 2.14
N CYS A 322 15.59 7.79 2.90
CA CYS A 322 15.70 6.73 3.90
C CYS A 322 16.09 5.37 3.27
N LEU A 323 15.39 4.95 2.22
CA LEU A 323 15.66 3.67 1.55
C LEU A 323 17.02 3.64 0.85
N LYS A 324 17.50 4.79 0.34
CA LYS A 324 18.86 4.91 -0.21
C LYS A 324 19.93 4.68 0.87
N ALA A 325 19.75 5.26 2.06
CA ALA A 325 20.68 5.04 3.17
C ALA A 325 20.76 3.56 3.56
N ILE A 326 19.62 2.89 3.69
CA ILE A 326 19.59 1.45 3.99
C ILE A 326 20.23 0.62 2.86
N SER A 327 19.97 1.00 1.61
CA SER A 327 20.60 0.37 0.45
C SER A 327 22.12 0.51 0.45
N GLN A 328 22.67 1.64 0.92
CA GLN A 328 24.11 1.81 1.07
C GLN A 328 24.68 0.79 2.04
N VAL A 329 24.09 0.61 3.23
CA VAL A 329 24.56 -0.37 4.21
C VAL A 329 24.58 -1.81 3.66
N ILE A 330 23.57 -2.19 2.87
CA ILE A 330 23.46 -3.56 2.33
C ILE A 330 24.42 -3.81 1.16
N PHE A 331 24.52 -2.86 0.23
CA PHE A 331 25.24 -3.06 -1.04
C PHE A 331 26.63 -2.40 -1.09
N VAL A 332 26.94 -1.51 -0.16
CA VAL A 332 28.14 -0.66 -0.18
C VAL A 332 28.77 -0.66 1.23
N ASP A 333 29.64 -1.64 1.51
CA ASP A 333 30.43 -1.71 2.75
C ASP A 333 31.95 -1.74 2.39
N PRO A 334 32.88 -1.19 3.21
CA PRO A 334 34.07 -0.44 2.77
C PRO A 334 35.26 -1.31 2.36
N ALA A 335 35.15 -2.63 2.47
CA ALA A 335 36.24 -3.56 2.18
C ALA A 335 36.62 -3.66 0.69
N VAL A 336 35.87 -3.00 -0.20
CA VAL A 336 36.02 -3.10 -1.67
C VAL A 336 36.40 -1.78 -2.35
N ALA A 337 36.61 -0.68 -1.60
CA ALA A 337 37.12 0.57 -2.17
C ALA A 337 38.55 0.85 -1.70
N PRO A 338 39.58 0.86 -2.58
CA PRO A 338 40.85 1.48 -2.24
C PRO A 338 40.63 3.00 -2.24
N MET A 339 40.21 3.57 -1.11
CA MET A 339 40.15 5.02 -0.95
C MET A 339 41.50 5.57 -0.47
N PRO A 340 42.01 6.66 -1.07
CA PRO A 340 43.06 7.45 -0.46
C PRO A 340 42.55 8.05 0.86
N GLN A 341 43.43 8.09 1.85
CA GLN A 341 43.18 8.51 3.23
C GLN A 341 42.52 9.89 3.33
N GLN A 342 41.20 9.91 3.48
CA GLN A 342 40.50 10.97 4.20
C GLN A 342 39.21 10.40 4.76
N ALA A 343 39.19 10.22 6.09
CA ALA A 343 38.04 9.72 6.83
C ALA A 343 36.84 10.65 6.59
N HIS A 344 35.84 10.18 5.84
CA HIS A 344 34.51 10.74 5.90
C HIS A 344 33.79 9.99 7.02
N ALA A 345 33.55 10.70 8.12
CA ALA A 345 32.73 10.20 9.22
C ALA A 345 31.35 9.83 8.67
N ILE A 346 30.90 8.61 8.98
CA ILE A 346 29.49 8.24 8.86
C ILE A 346 28.75 9.20 9.81
N PRO A 347 27.78 10.00 9.32
CA PRO A 347 27.04 10.91 10.19
C PRO A 347 26.39 10.15 11.35
N ALA A 348 26.39 10.72 12.56
CA ALA A 348 25.88 10.08 13.77
C ALA A 348 24.39 9.69 13.71
N GLU A 349 23.67 10.18 12.70
CA GLU A 349 22.29 9.81 12.36
C GLU A 349 22.13 8.33 11.93
N PHE A 350 23.20 7.65 11.51
CA PHE A 350 23.13 6.32 10.90
C PHE A 350 23.35 5.13 11.84
N GLU A 351 23.75 5.35 13.10
CA GLU A 351 23.81 4.26 14.11
C GLU A 351 22.41 3.84 14.62
N ASN A 352 21.37 4.63 14.33
CA ASN A 352 20.03 4.48 14.91
C ASN A 352 19.06 3.57 14.13
N PHE A 353 19.44 3.04 12.96
CA PHE A 353 18.53 2.23 12.11
C PHE A 353 18.39 0.76 12.54
N SER A 354 19.30 0.26 13.37
CA SER A 354 19.42 -1.17 13.73
C SER A 354 18.23 -1.73 14.54
N ASN A 355 17.33 -0.88 15.01
CA ASN A 355 16.15 -1.29 15.79
C ASN A 355 14.80 -1.05 15.10
N ILE A 356 14.78 -0.48 13.88
CA ILE A 356 13.54 -0.17 13.17
C ILE A 356 12.95 -1.45 12.56
N ASP A 357 11.72 -1.79 12.95
CA ASP A 357 10.90 -2.77 12.24
C ASP A 357 10.62 -2.22 10.84
N TRP A 358 10.85 -3.04 9.83
CA TRP A 358 10.63 -2.67 8.43
C TRP A 358 9.23 -2.09 8.17
N LEU A 359 8.23 -2.51 8.93
CA LEU A 359 6.85 -2.03 8.80
C LEU A 359 6.56 -0.77 9.63
N ASP A 360 7.45 -0.37 10.54
CA ASP A 360 7.30 0.87 11.33
C ASP A 360 7.81 2.11 10.60
N MET A 361 8.40 1.96 9.41
CA MET A 361 8.73 3.08 8.50
C MET A 361 7.52 3.95 8.10
N PHE A 362 6.29 3.49 8.38
CA PHE A 362 5.05 4.23 8.13
C PHE A 362 4.40 4.80 9.39
N THR A 363 4.95 4.54 10.58
CA THR A 363 4.32 5.01 11.83
C THR A 363 4.65 6.49 12.10
N PRO A 364 3.67 7.29 12.59
CA PRO A 364 3.89 8.72 12.82
C PRO A 364 4.92 9.05 13.94
N ASP A 365 5.15 8.12 14.87
CA ASP A 365 5.74 8.44 16.18
C ASP A 365 7.28 8.28 16.25
N GLU A 366 7.95 7.69 15.26
CA GLU A 366 9.42 7.50 15.34
C GLU A 366 10.23 8.46 14.45
N ILE A 367 9.61 9.20 13.52
CA ILE A 367 10.36 10.10 12.63
C ILE A 367 10.39 11.54 13.17
N GLN A 368 9.52 11.93 14.10
CA GLN A 368 9.49 13.31 14.63
C GLN A 368 10.35 13.55 15.88
N GLY A 369 10.92 12.50 16.50
CA GLY A 369 11.58 12.63 17.81
C GLY A 369 13.11 12.61 17.81
N THR A 370 13.77 11.98 16.84
CA THR A 370 15.20 11.65 16.98
C THR A 370 16.06 11.86 15.72
N VAL A 371 15.46 12.20 14.57
CA VAL A 371 16.18 12.16 13.27
C VAL A 371 16.33 13.53 12.60
N TRP A 372 15.67 14.59 13.07
CA TRP A 372 15.65 15.89 12.36
C TRP A 372 16.03 17.12 13.18
N ASN A 373 16.56 16.95 14.40
CA ASN A 373 17.18 18.02 15.17
C ASN A 373 18.60 17.60 15.57
N GLY A 374 19.52 17.64 14.60
CA GLY A 374 20.95 17.43 14.76
C GLY A 374 21.70 18.24 13.73
#